data_AF-L0I8Q3-F1
#
_entry.id   AF-L0I8Q3-F1
#
_cell.length_a   1.000
_cell.length_b   1.000
_cell.length_c   1.000
_cell.angle_alpha   90.00
_cell.angle_beta   90.00
_cell.angle_gamma   90.00
#
_symmetry.space_group_name_H-M   'P 1'
#
loop_
_entity.id
_entity.type
_entity.pdbx_description
1 polymer ?
#
loop_
_entity_poly.entity_id
_entity_poly.type
_entity_poly.pdbx_seq_one_letter_code
_entity_poly.pdbx_strand_id
1 'polypeptide(L)'
;MNDRARVVLSAAGVVGIFLGVQFGALALVEPFQTTHGPAVENPQDPANSGVFFGVILVATAIMLAAFRYDGDRFIRWLIVGVSVMLSWYVFVVLIPPAVTVNGLNVLAALASVGIGVGLLAYPEWYVIDAAGVVMAAGAAALFGISFGLFPAVLFLSVLAIYDAISVYRTEHMLSLADGVLDLKIPVVFVVPTTLGYSYIDDDGGRPDASVDDDDRPDVSSDDGGPPDASTTDSVSSEGAKTTDLATDGTGSESGPALAESDGLDRDALFIGLGDAVIPTILVASSVTFLDAPQLAVPFVSLTLPALGAIAGTTAGLVILLWMVVKGRAHAGLPLLNGGAIGGYLLGAVATGASLWSAIGL
;
A
#
# COMPACT_ATOMS: atom_id res chain seq x y z
N MET A 1 -30.47 -2.23 1.72
CA MET A 1 -29.56 -1.60 0.75
C MET A 1 -29.14 -2.66 -0.24
N ASN A 2 -29.36 -2.47 -1.55
CA ASN A 2 -29.03 -3.45 -2.58
C ASN A 2 -27.51 -3.65 -2.67
N ASP A 3 -27.03 -4.84 -3.04
CA ASP A 3 -25.60 -5.20 -3.04
C ASP A 3 -24.76 -4.26 -3.91
N ARG A 4 -25.32 -3.81 -5.04
CA ARG A 4 -24.69 -2.80 -5.91
C ARG A 4 -24.41 -1.47 -5.21
N ALA A 5 -25.31 -1.02 -4.33
CA ALA A 5 -25.14 0.24 -3.61
C ALA A 5 -24.04 0.14 -2.55
N ARG A 6 -23.86 -1.05 -1.94
CA ARG A 6 -22.77 -1.33 -0.99
C ARG A 6 -21.42 -1.28 -1.69
N VAL A 7 -21.28 -1.97 -2.82
CA VAL A 7 -20.05 -1.98 -3.62
C VAL A 7 -19.66 -0.58 -4.10
N VAL A 8 -20.64 0.22 -4.55
CA VAL A 8 -20.39 1.62 -4.95
C VAL A 8 -19.95 2.48 -3.77
N LEU A 9 -20.54 2.28 -2.59
CA LEU A 9 -20.14 3.00 -1.39
C LEU A 9 -18.70 2.67 -0.97
N SER A 10 -18.32 1.39 -1.00
CA SER A 10 -16.95 0.97 -0.71
C SER A 10 -15.96 1.48 -1.76
N ALA A 11 -16.32 1.45 -3.04
CA ALA A 11 -15.51 2.05 -4.10
C ALA A 11 -15.34 3.57 -3.90
N ALA A 12 -16.39 4.27 -3.45
CA ALA A 12 -16.28 5.69 -3.09
C ALA A 12 -15.39 5.91 -1.85
N GLY A 13 -15.44 5.01 -0.86
CA GLY A 13 -14.55 5.03 0.30
C GLY A 13 -13.08 4.90 -0.10
N VAL A 14 -12.77 3.97 -1.00
CA VAL A 14 -11.44 3.79 -1.60
C VAL A 14 -10.96 5.09 -2.28
N VAL A 15 -11.81 5.70 -3.12
CA VAL A 15 -11.48 6.97 -3.76
C VAL A 15 -11.24 8.06 -2.72
N GLY A 16 -12.05 8.09 -1.65
CA GLY A 16 -11.89 9.00 -0.52
C GLY A 16 -10.53 8.85 0.17
N ILE A 17 -10.06 7.62 0.39
CA ILE A 17 -8.73 7.34 0.95
C ILE A 17 -7.63 7.88 0.04
N PHE A 18 -7.68 7.59 -1.27
CA PHE A 18 -6.70 8.09 -2.23
C PHE A 18 -6.64 9.62 -2.25
N LEU A 19 -7.79 10.29 -2.24
CA LEU A 19 -7.86 11.74 -2.16
C LEU A 19 -7.32 12.25 -0.81
N GLY A 20 -7.63 11.57 0.29
CA GLY A 20 -7.08 11.89 1.62
C GLY A 20 -5.55 11.84 1.65
N VAL A 21 -4.95 10.80 1.06
CA VAL A 21 -3.49 10.68 0.91
C VAL A 21 -2.93 11.80 0.03
N GLN A 22 -3.56 12.08 -1.11
CA GLN A 22 -3.08 13.09 -2.06
C GLN A 22 -3.14 14.51 -1.49
N PHE A 23 -4.28 14.91 -0.93
CA PHE A 23 -4.42 16.23 -0.30
C PHE A 23 -3.61 16.32 0.99
N GLY A 24 -3.50 15.22 1.75
CA GLY A 24 -2.62 15.16 2.92
C GLY A 24 -1.16 15.39 2.54
N ALA A 25 -0.66 14.74 1.49
CA ALA A 25 0.70 14.95 0.99
C ALA A 25 0.91 16.40 0.55
N LEU A 26 -0.03 16.98 -0.21
CA LEU A 26 0.06 18.38 -0.64
C LEU A 26 0.06 19.38 0.52
N ALA A 27 -0.70 19.12 1.60
CA ALA A 27 -0.67 19.94 2.81
C ALA A 27 0.69 19.87 3.54
N LEU A 28 1.44 18.77 3.34
CA LEU A 28 2.74 18.54 3.98
C LEU A 28 3.93 19.03 3.16
N VAL A 29 3.78 19.32 1.86
CA VAL A 29 4.89 19.73 0.98
C VAL A 29 5.67 20.92 1.55
N GLU A 30 5.00 22.05 1.80
CA GLU A 30 5.67 23.26 2.31
C GLU A 30 6.22 23.08 3.74
N PRO A 31 5.46 22.54 4.72
CA PRO A 31 6.00 22.26 6.05
C PRO A 31 7.21 21.31 6.03
N PHE A 32 7.24 20.32 5.14
CA PHE A 32 8.37 19.39 5.05
C PHE A 32 9.59 20.01 4.40
N GLN A 33 9.42 20.86 3.37
CA GLN A 33 10.53 21.61 2.78
C GLN A 33 11.21 22.50 3.83
N THR A 34 10.44 23.14 4.71
CA THR A 34 10.98 24.03 5.75
C THR A 34 11.60 23.29 6.93
N THR A 35 11.06 22.14 7.33
CA THR A 35 11.47 21.44 8.56
C THR A 35 12.47 20.32 8.31
N HIS A 36 12.24 19.50 7.29
CA HIS A 36 13.00 18.28 7.03
C HIS A 36 13.97 18.43 5.86
N GLY A 37 13.58 19.23 4.86
CA GLY A 37 14.29 19.34 3.59
C GLY A 37 14.24 18.05 2.76
N PRO A 38 14.80 18.07 1.53
CA PRO A 38 14.92 16.88 0.70
C PRO A 38 15.82 15.82 1.33
N ALA A 39 15.50 14.53 1.13
CA ALA A 39 16.32 13.41 1.63
C ALA A 39 17.58 13.16 0.80
N VAL A 40 17.70 13.79 -0.37
CA VAL A 40 18.83 13.65 -1.31
C VAL A 40 19.44 15.00 -1.62
N GLU A 41 20.74 15.01 -1.91
CA GLU A 41 21.51 16.23 -2.20
C GLU A 41 21.08 16.90 -3.51
N ASN A 42 20.85 16.10 -4.56
CA ASN A 42 20.37 16.59 -5.86
C ASN A 42 19.09 15.86 -6.27
N PRO A 43 17.90 16.43 -6.00
CA PRO A 43 16.62 15.82 -6.35
C PRO A 43 16.40 15.53 -7.82
N GLN A 44 17.08 16.22 -8.74
CA GLN A 44 16.90 16.04 -10.19
C GLN A 44 17.76 14.90 -10.77
N ASP A 45 18.69 14.32 -9.99
CA ASP A 45 19.54 13.24 -10.47
C ASP A 45 18.73 11.94 -10.70
N PRO A 46 18.66 11.40 -11.93
CA PRO A 46 17.96 10.13 -12.20
C PRO A 46 18.51 8.94 -11.43
N ALA A 47 19.77 8.98 -10.99
CA ALA A 47 20.37 7.93 -10.17
C ALA A 47 19.59 7.70 -8.86
N ASN A 48 18.92 8.74 -8.33
CA ASN A 48 18.07 8.61 -7.15
C ASN A 48 16.99 7.53 -7.35
N SER A 49 16.33 7.47 -8.51
CA SER A 49 15.31 6.45 -8.80
C SER A 49 15.87 5.03 -8.66
N GLY A 50 17.11 4.82 -9.14
CA GLY A 50 17.79 3.53 -9.07
C GLY A 50 18.24 3.18 -7.65
N VAL A 51 18.78 4.15 -6.91
CA VAL A 51 19.19 3.96 -5.50
C VAL A 51 17.99 3.60 -4.64
N PHE A 52 16.89 4.35 -4.75
CA PHE A 52 15.69 4.06 -3.99
C PHE A 52 15.07 2.73 -4.39
N PHE A 53 14.99 2.40 -5.69
CA PHE A 53 14.58 1.06 -6.11
C PHE A 53 15.46 -0.04 -5.48
N GLY A 54 16.78 0.17 -5.38
CA GLY A 54 17.68 -0.73 -4.65
C GLY A 54 17.37 -0.84 -3.16
N VAL A 55 17.12 0.28 -2.48
CA VAL A 55 16.70 0.30 -1.06
C VAL A 55 15.43 -0.51 -0.86
N ILE A 56 14.46 -0.37 -1.78
CA ILE A 56 13.20 -1.10 -1.76
C ILE A 56 13.44 -2.61 -1.85
N LEU A 57 14.31 -3.04 -2.76
CA LEU A 57 14.64 -4.46 -2.90
C LEU A 57 15.34 -5.02 -1.65
N VAL A 58 16.27 -4.26 -1.06
CA VAL A 58 16.96 -4.66 0.17
C VAL A 58 15.97 -4.80 1.31
N ALA A 59 15.10 -3.82 1.46
CA ALA A 59 14.17 -3.78 2.55
C ALA A 59 13.13 -4.90 2.39
N THR A 60 12.64 -5.14 1.15
CA THR A 60 11.88 -6.36 0.74
C THR A 60 12.58 -7.67 1.10
N ALA A 61 13.87 -7.80 0.80
CA ALA A 61 14.62 -8.99 1.16
C ALA A 61 14.70 -9.19 2.70
N ILE A 62 14.75 -8.11 3.49
CA ILE A 62 14.77 -8.19 4.96
C ILE A 62 13.44 -8.68 5.50
N MET A 63 12.31 -8.12 5.05
CA MET A 63 11.00 -8.59 5.54
C MET A 63 10.76 -10.04 5.13
N LEU A 64 11.23 -10.46 3.95
CA LEU A 64 11.17 -11.86 3.55
C LEU A 64 12.01 -12.81 4.35
N ALA A 65 13.24 -12.40 4.65
CA ALA A 65 14.05 -13.16 5.56
C ALA A 65 13.30 -13.31 6.90
N ALA A 66 12.70 -12.23 7.42
CA ALA A 66 11.92 -12.29 8.65
C ALA A 66 10.74 -13.26 8.58
N PHE A 67 9.95 -13.24 7.50
CA PHE A 67 8.85 -14.19 7.29
C PHE A 67 9.34 -15.64 7.23
N ARG A 68 10.46 -15.87 6.54
CA ARG A 68 11.05 -17.21 6.43
C ARG A 68 11.52 -17.79 7.77
N TYR A 69 11.76 -16.95 8.77
CA TYR A 69 12.18 -17.38 10.11
C TYR A 69 11.06 -17.27 11.15
N ASP A 70 9.78 -17.28 10.73
CA ASP A 70 8.60 -17.15 11.60
C ASP A 70 8.67 -15.88 12.48
N GLY A 71 9.21 -14.80 11.90
CA GLY A 71 9.50 -13.53 12.55
C GLY A 71 8.29 -12.61 12.71
N ASP A 72 7.06 -13.12 12.78
CA ASP A 72 5.82 -12.33 12.79
C ASP A 72 5.82 -11.21 13.82
N ARG A 73 6.34 -11.51 15.03
CA ARG A 73 6.46 -10.52 16.10
C ARG A 73 7.44 -9.40 15.72
N PHE A 74 8.55 -9.74 15.08
CA PHE A 74 9.53 -8.78 14.59
C PHE A 74 8.94 -7.89 13.50
N ILE A 75 8.26 -8.48 12.52
CA ILE A 75 7.61 -7.75 11.42
C ILE A 75 6.55 -6.79 11.97
N ARG A 76 5.71 -7.25 12.89
CA ARG A 76 4.70 -6.40 13.54
C ARG A 76 5.33 -5.21 14.27
N TRP A 77 6.41 -5.42 15.02
CA TRP A 77 7.13 -4.32 15.69
C TRP A 77 7.84 -3.39 14.72
N LEU A 78 8.44 -3.93 13.65
CA LEU A 78 9.09 -3.16 12.61
C LEU A 78 8.09 -2.20 11.95
N ILE A 79 6.95 -2.73 11.52
CA ILE A 79 5.91 -1.95 10.84
C ILE A 79 5.32 -0.90 11.79
N VAL A 80 4.96 -1.27 13.02
CA VAL A 80 4.48 -0.29 14.01
C VAL A 80 5.54 0.78 14.31
N GLY A 81 6.83 0.40 14.35
CA GLY A 81 7.94 1.34 14.52
C GLY A 81 8.03 2.33 13.35
N VAL A 82 7.93 1.85 12.11
CA VAL A 82 7.88 2.71 10.91
C VAL A 82 6.64 3.60 10.95
N SER A 83 5.48 3.10 11.39
CA SER A 83 4.26 3.88 11.53
C SER A 83 4.41 5.04 12.52
N VAL A 84 4.98 4.77 13.70
CA VAL A 84 5.27 5.81 14.70
C VAL A 84 6.29 6.82 14.16
N MET A 85 7.33 6.34 13.47
CA MET A 85 8.36 7.20 12.88
C MET A 85 7.79 8.14 11.82
N LEU A 86 7.04 7.63 10.84
CA LEU A 86 6.44 8.49 9.79
C LEU A 86 5.40 9.44 10.38
N SER A 87 4.59 8.97 11.34
CA SER A 87 3.64 9.80 12.06
C SER A 87 4.33 10.94 12.82
N TRP A 88 5.52 10.69 13.37
CA TRP A 88 6.33 11.73 14.01
C TRP A 88 6.78 12.81 13.01
N TYR A 89 7.25 12.43 11.83
CA TYR A 89 7.60 13.38 10.77
C TYR A 89 6.42 14.27 10.37
N VAL A 90 5.21 13.71 10.33
CA VAL A 90 3.97 14.43 10.04
C VAL A 90 3.54 15.32 11.21
N PHE A 91 3.48 14.79 12.42
CA PHE A 91 2.91 15.54 13.55
C PHE A 91 3.83 16.62 14.09
N VAL A 92 5.15 16.52 13.93
CA VAL A 92 6.07 17.57 14.37
C VAL A 92 5.86 18.88 13.61
N VAL A 93 5.39 18.80 12.36
CA VAL A 93 5.08 19.99 11.54
C VAL A 93 3.61 20.42 11.64
N LEU A 94 2.68 19.48 11.82
CA LEU A 94 1.25 19.79 11.89
C LEU A 94 0.79 20.28 13.27
N ILE A 95 1.36 19.73 14.34
CA ILE A 95 0.95 20.06 15.71
C ILE A 95 1.88 21.16 16.23
N PRO A 96 1.37 22.38 16.52
CA PRO A 96 2.19 23.44 17.07
C PRO A 96 2.88 22.98 18.37
N PRO A 97 4.15 23.38 18.61
CA PRO A 97 4.91 22.96 19.79
C PRO A 97 4.46 23.71 21.06
N ALA A 98 3.17 23.59 21.41
CA ALA A 98 2.56 24.24 22.56
C ALA A 98 3.11 23.73 23.90
N VAL A 99 3.58 22.48 23.94
CA VAL A 99 4.25 21.87 25.09
C VAL A 99 5.58 21.27 24.61
N THR A 100 6.69 21.82 25.07
CA THR A 100 8.04 21.33 24.72
C THR A 100 8.84 20.95 25.96
N VAL A 101 9.60 19.85 25.85
CA VAL A 101 10.55 19.41 26.88
C VAL A 101 11.87 19.12 26.18
N ASN A 102 12.94 19.85 26.51
CA ASN A 102 14.25 19.75 25.84
C ASN A 102 14.17 19.90 24.31
N GLY A 103 13.26 20.73 23.80
CA GLY A 103 13.04 20.92 22.36
C GLY A 103 12.16 19.85 21.70
N LEU A 104 11.78 18.78 22.42
CA LEU A 104 10.83 17.79 21.93
C LEU A 104 9.41 18.35 22.00
N ASN A 105 8.69 18.37 20.88
CA ASN A 105 7.24 18.63 20.85
C ASN A 105 6.49 17.45 21.48
N VAL A 106 6.05 17.60 22.73
CA VAL A 106 5.45 16.52 23.51
C VAL A 106 4.11 16.07 22.90
N LEU A 107 3.33 17.01 22.36
CA LEU A 107 2.04 16.69 21.75
C LEU A 107 2.22 15.85 20.48
N ALA A 108 3.18 16.22 19.62
CA ALA A 108 3.53 15.43 18.45
C ALA A 108 4.05 14.04 18.83
N ALA A 109 4.87 13.94 19.88
CA ALA A 109 5.39 12.66 20.35
C ALA A 109 4.26 11.73 20.82
N LEU A 110 3.36 12.27 21.65
CA LEU A 110 2.21 11.52 22.15
C LEU A 110 1.26 11.11 21.03
N ALA A 111 0.99 11.98 20.05
CA ALA A 111 0.16 11.64 18.90
C ALA A 111 0.78 10.50 18.07
N SER A 112 2.09 10.55 17.83
CA SER A 112 2.82 9.53 17.05
C SER A 112 2.83 8.18 17.77
N VAL A 113 3.15 8.17 19.07
CA VAL A 113 3.09 6.96 19.90
C VAL A 113 1.65 6.46 20.01
N GLY A 114 0.66 7.35 20.06
CA GLY A 114 -0.76 7.02 20.07
C GLY A 114 -1.19 6.18 18.86
N ILE A 115 -0.68 6.50 17.66
CA ILE A 115 -0.89 5.66 16.47
C ILE A 115 -0.33 4.25 16.70
N GLY A 116 0.91 4.14 17.16
CA GLY A 116 1.52 2.83 17.43
C GLY A 116 0.77 2.02 18.49
N VAL A 117 0.32 2.67 19.57
CA VAL A 117 -0.51 2.05 20.61
C VAL A 117 -1.85 1.58 20.03
N GLY A 118 -2.50 2.39 19.20
CA GLY A 118 -3.74 2.02 18.52
C GLY A 118 -3.58 0.75 17.68
N LEU A 119 -2.54 0.70 16.84
CA LEU A 119 -2.23 -0.48 16.00
C LEU A 119 -1.88 -1.74 16.81
N LEU A 120 -1.34 -1.58 18.02
CA LEU A 120 -0.99 -2.72 18.88
C LEU A 120 -2.16 -3.22 19.72
N ALA A 121 -2.97 -2.30 20.25
CA ALA A 121 -4.01 -2.59 21.22
C ALA A 121 -5.38 -2.84 20.57
N TYR A 122 -5.69 -2.18 19.45
CA TYR A 122 -7.01 -2.24 18.82
C TYR A 122 -6.94 -1.98 17.30
N PRO A 123 -6.42 -2.94 16.50
CA PRO A 123 -6.22 -2.79 15.07
C PRO A 123 -7.52 -3.00 14.26
N GLU A 124 -8.54 -2.19 14.53
CA GLU A 124 -9.72 -2.15 13.65
C GLU A 124 -9.40 -1.47 12.31
N TRP A 125 -10.19 -1.80 11.27
CA TRP A 125 -10.00 -1.26 9.91
C TRP A 125 -9.84 0.26 9.88
N TYR A 126 -10.65 1.01 10.63
CA TYR A 126 -10.58 2.47 10.64
C TYR A 126 -9.34 3.02 11.36
N VAL A 127 -8.77 2.28 12.32
CA VAL A 127 -7.51 2.65 12.99
C VAL A 127 -6.35 2.42 12.02
N ILE A 128 -6.37 1.28 11.33
CA ILE A 128 -5.39 0.90 10.32
C ILE A 128 -5.42 1.90 9.17
N ASP A 129 -6.60 2.20 8.63
CA ASP A 129 -6.78 3.13 7.51
C ASP A 129 -6.38 4.56 7.90
N ALA A 130 -6.76 5.04 9.09
CA ALA A 130 -6.36 6.37 9.55
C ALA A 130 -4.83 6.48 9.72
N ALA A 131 -4.20 5.46 10.30
CA ALA A 131 -2.74 5.40 10.38
C ALA A 131 -2.11 5.33 8.99
N GLY A 132 -2.66 4.49 8.10
CA GLY A 132 -2.25 4.34 6.72
C GLY A 132 -2.30 5.65 5.94
N VAL A 133 -3.37 6.44 6.07
CA VAL A 133 -3.49 7.75 5.42
C VAL A 133 -2.43 8.72 5.91
N VAL A 134 -2.18 8.78 7.23
CA VAL A 134 -1.13 9.64 7.81
C VAL A 134 0.25 9.23 7.30
N MET A 135 0.58 7.94 7.35
CA MET A 135 1.84 7.41 6.86
C MET A 135 2.02 7.65 5.37
N ALA A 136 1.00 7.36 4.57
CA ALA A 136 1.04 7.47 3.12
C ALA A 136 1.19 8.92 2.67
N ALA A 137 0.45 9.86 3.30
CA ALA A 137 0.59 11.28 3.05
C ALA A 137 2.02 11.77 3.39
N GLY A 138 2.54 11.37 4.55
CA GLY A 138 3.90 11.71 4.99
C GLY A 138 4.97 11.15 4.06
N ALA A 139 4.88 9.86 3.71
CA ALA A 139 5.82 9.21 2.81
C ALA A 139 5.78 9.87 1.42
N ALA A 140 4.59 10.05 0.83
CA ALA A 140 4.44 10.66 -0.48
C ALA A 140 4.96 12.11 -0.51
N ALA A 141 4.75 12.89 0.55
CA ALA A 141 5.31 14.22 0.67
C ALA A 141 6.86 14.19 0.77
N LEU A 142 7.43 13.32 1.61
CA LEU A 142 8.90 13.17 1.74
C LEU A 142 9.55 12.77 0.41
N PHE A 143 8.99 11.78 -0.28
CA PHE A 143 9.46 11.39 -1.60
C PHE A 143 9.22 12.50 -2.63
N GLY A 144 8.07 13.16 -2.59
CA GLY A 144 7.71 14.24 -3.49
C GLY A 144 8.64 15.44 -3.41
N ILE A 145 9.12 15.82 -2.23
CA ILE A 145 10.13 16.88 -2.07
C ILE A 145 11.56 16.41 -2.37
N SER A 146 11.77 15.09 -2.44
CA SER A 146 13.09 14.48 -2.66
C SER A 146 13.33 14.07 -4.11
N PHE A 147 12.28 13.80 -4.89
CA PHE A 147 12.37 13.43 -6.29
C PHE A 147 11.93 14.58 -7.18
N GLY A 148 12.86 15.06 -8.00
CA GLY A 148 12.57 15.92 -9.14
C GLY A 148 11.61 15.25 -10.12
N LEU A 149 11.14 16.04 -11.10
CA LEU A 149 10.14 15.58 -12.06
C LEU A 149 10.63 14.38 -12.86
N PHE A 150 11.89 14.41 -13.33
CA PHE A 150 12.45 13.33 -14.13
C PHE A 150 12.61 12.03 -13.32
N PRO A 151 13.26 12.03 -12.13
CA PRO A 151 13.30 10.86 -11.27
C PRO A 151 11.92 10.32 -10.87
N ALA A 152 10.96 11.20 -10.55
CA ALA A 152 9.61 10.78 -10.19
C ALA A 152 8.90 10.06 -11.36
N VAL A 153 8.88 10.66 -12.56
CA VAL A 153 8.26 10.04 -13.75
C VAL A 153 8.96 8.72 -14.10
N LEU A 154 10.28 8.65 -14.01
CA LEU A 154 11.05 7.42 -14.25
C LEU A 154 10.68 6.34 -13.23
N PHE A 155 10.65 6.68 -11.94
CA PHE A 155 10.32 5.77 -10.85
C PHE A 155 8.91 5.19 -11.00
N LEU A 156 7.90 6.03 -11.24
CA LEU A 156 6.51 5.63 -11.48
C LEU A 156 6.39 4.72 -12.71
N SER A 157 7.11 5.04 -13.79
CA SER A 157 7.09 4.27 -15.03
C SER A 157 7.70 2.89 -14.87
N VAL A 158 8.85 2.79 -14.18
CA VAL A 158 9.51 1.51 -13.91
C VAL A 158 8.62 0.60 -13.07
N LEU A 159 7.99 1.13 -12.02
CA LEU A 159 7.07 0.35 -11.17
C LEU A 159 5.82 -0.09 -11.92
N ALA A 160 5.23 0.78 -12.73
CA ALA A 160 4.10 0.43 -13.59
C ALA A 160 4.47 -0.69 -14.58
N ILE A 161 5.62 -0.61 -15.23
CA ILE A 161 6.09 -1.65 -16.16
C ILE A 161 6.33 -2.96 -15.41
N TYR A 162 6.96 -2.91 -14.24
CA TYR A 162 7.20 -4.08 -13.41
C TYR A 162 5.89 -4.77 -13.02
N ASP A 163 4.90 -4.03 -12.52
CA ASP A 163 3.59 -4.57 -12.14
C ASP A 163 2.85 -5.18 -13.34
N ALA A 164 2.85 -4.50 -14.49
CA ALA A 164 2.27 -5.04 -15.73
C ALA A 164 2.91 -6.37 -16.14
N ILE A 165 4.23 -6.48 -16.05
CA ILE A 165 4.95 -7.73 -16.36
C ILE A 165 4.61 -8.81 -15.33
N SER A 166 4.60 -8.45 -14.05
CA SER A 166 4.31 -9.38 -12.96
C SER A 166 2.94 -10.03 -13.12
N VAL A 167 1.92 -9.22 -13.40
CA VAL A 167 0.53 -9.67 -13.51
C VAL A 167 0.27 -10.40 -14.84
N TYR A 168 0.60 -9.80 -15.99
CA TYR A 168 0.17 -10.35 -17.28
C TYR A 168 1.12 -11.40 -17.87
N ARG A 169 2.38 -11.45 -17.43
CA ARG A 169 3.36 -12.40 -17.98
C ARG A 169 3.66 -13.53 -17.02
N THR A 170 3.89 -13.22 -15.75
CA THR A 170 4.37 -14.24 -14.80
C THR A 170 3.26 -14.91 -14.00
N GLU A 171 2.03 -14.35 -13.95
CA GLU A 171 0.87 -14.87 -13.20
C GLU A 171 1.15 -15.29 -11.73
N HIS A 172 2.34 -14.98 -11.21
CA HIS A 172 2.91 -15.51 -9.97
C HIS A 172 2.21 -14.98 -8.72
N MET A 173 1.29 -14.03 -8.91
CA MET A 173 0.46 -13.43 -7.88
C MET A 173 -0.80 -14.25 -7.57
N LEU A 174 -1.20 -15.16 -8.46
CA LEU A 174 -2.41 -15.99 -8.30
C LEU A 174 -2.16 -17.23 -7.42
N SER A 175 -0.91 -17.53 -7.06
CA SER A 175 -0.53 -18.76 -6.35
C SER A 175 0.09 -18.55 -4.96
N LEU A 176 -0.03 -17.36 -4.35
CA LEU A 176 0.52 -17.04 -3.02
C LEU A 176 -0.58 -16.62 -2.03
N ALA A 177 -1.68 -17.38 -2.00
CA ALA A 177 -2.62 -17.33 -0.88
C ALA A 177 -2.03 -18.08 0.32
N ASP A 178 -1.92 -17.39 1.47
CA ASP A 178 -2.12 -17.91 2.85
C ASP A 178 -1.20 -17.33 3.95
N GLY A 179 -0.23 -16.46 3.65
CA GLY A 179 0.77 -16.04 4.67
C GLY A 179 0.65 -14.63 5.27
N VAL A 180 0.11 -13.64 4.53
CA VAL A 180 0.38 -12.21 4.83
C VAL A 180 -0.82 -11.47 5.45
N LEU A 181 -2.03 -12.02 5.38
CA LEU A 181 -3.25 -11.33 5.85
C LEU A 181 -3.47 -11.42 7.37
N ASP A 182 -2.80 -12.35 8.06
CA ASP A 182 -3.01 -12.60 9.50
C ASP A 182 -2.39 -11.51 10.40
N LEU A 183 -1.49 -10.68 9.87
CA LEU A 183 -0.73 -9.72 10.68
C LEU A 183 -1.47 -8.41 11.02
N LYS A 184 -2.63 -8.13 10.40
CA LYS A 184 -3.49 -6.95 10.66
C LYS A 184 -2.69 -5.64 10.79
N ILE A 185 -1.79 -5.42 9.84
CA ILE A 185 -0.83 -4.31 9.77
C ILE A 185 -1.25 -3.28 8.71
N PRO A 186 -0.88 -1.99 8.87
CA PRO A 186 -1.26 -0.90 7.95
C PRO A 186 -0.43 -0.90 6.67
N VAL A 187 -0.39 -2.03 5.97
CA VAL A 187 0.20 -2.19 4.62
C VAL A 187 -0.90 -2.30 3.55
N VAL A 188 -2.15 -2.49 3.98
CA VAL A 188 -3.35 -2.56 3.13
C VAL A 188 -4.46 -1.72 3.77
N PHE A 189 -5.17 -0.95 2.94
CA PHE A 189 -6.40 -0.26 3.30
C PHE A 189 -7.59 -1.20 3.21
N VAL A 190 -8.50 -1.11 4.20
CA VAL A 190 -9.64 -2.02 4.34
C VAL A 190 -10.94 -1.23 4.33
N VAL A 191 -11.66 -1.27 3.21
CA VAL A 191 -12.93 -0.55 3.07
C VAL A 191 -14.10 -1.52 3.14
N PRO A 192 -14.88 -1.53 4.23
CA PRO A 192 -15.97 -2.49 4.39
C PRO A 192 -17.12 -2.25 3.40
N THR A 193 -17.81 -3.32 3.03
CA THR A 193 -19.06 -3.31 2.23
C THR A 193 -20.31 -3.29 3.12
N THR A 194 -20.15 -3.58 4.42
CA THR A 194 -21.22 -3.53 5.42
C THR A 194 -20.81 -2.76 6.68
N LEU A 195 -21.78 -2.12 7.35
CA LEU A 195 -21.51 -1.29 8.54
C LEU A 195 -21.16 -2.10 9.80
N GLY A 196 -21.46 -3.41 9.81
CA GLY A 196 -21.18 -4.30 10.94
C GLY A 196 -19.83 -5.01 10.84
N TYR A 197 -19.03 -4.69 9.82
CA TYR A 197 -17.74 -5.33 9.59
C TYR A 197 -16.74 -4.98 10.71
N SER A 198 -16.16 -6.02 11.29
CA SER A 198 -15.11 -5.96 12.30
C SER A 198 -13.86 -6.62 11.70
N TYR A 199 -12.76 -5.87 11.61
CA TYR A 199 -11.53 -6.43 11.05
C TYR A 199 -10.82 -7.31 12.08
N ILE A 200 -11.09 -7.09 13.37
CA ILE A 200 -10.57 -7.94 14.44
C ILE A 200 -11.17 -9.34 14.39
N ASP A 201 -12.44 -9.45 14.00
CA ASP A 201 -13.16 -10.73 13.93
C ASP A 201 -13.06 -11.41 12.55
N ASP A 202 -12.55 -10.71 11.53
CA ASP A 202 -12.24 -11.29 10.22
C ASP A 202 -10.91 -12.07 10.30
N ASP A 203 -10.99 -13.39 10.18
CA ASP A 203 -9.86 -14.32 10.18
C ASP A 203 -9.19 -14.44 8.78
N GLY A 204 -9.35 -13.42 7.93
CA GLY A 204 -8.64 -13.33 6.65
C GLY A 204 -9.25 -14.19 5.54
N GLY A 205 -10.54 -14.55 5.65
CA GLY A 205 -11.26 -15.29 4.61
C GLY A 205 -11.07 -16.81 4.62
N ARG A 206 -10.79 -17.44 5.77
CA ARG A 206 -11.01 -18.89 5.92
C ARG A 206 -12.52 -19.16 5.89
N PRO A 207 -13.04 -20.04 5.01
CA PRO A 207 -14.39 -20.54 5.19
C PRO A 207 -14.42 -21.30 6.52
N ASP A 208 -15.29 -20.89 7.43
CA ASP A 208 -15.62 -21.62 8.64
C ASP A 208 -15.97 -23.07 8.26
N ALA A 209 -15.03 -23.97 8.46
CA ALA A 209 -15.33 -25.38 8.47
C ALA A 209 -16.12 -25.63 9.75
N SER A 210 -17.40 -25.98 9.54
CA SER A 210 -18.39 -26.47 10.51
C SER A 210 -19.16 -25.41 11.31
N VAL A 211 -20.11 -24.79 10.61
CA VAL A 211 -21.50 -24.73 11.09
C VAL A 211 -21.97 -26.15 11.40
N ASP A 212 -22.62 -26.31 12.55
CA ASP A 212 -23.23 -27.53 13.07
C ASP A 212 -23.98 -28.36 12.00
N ASP A 213 -23.64 -29.65 11.90
CA ASP A 213 -24.53 -30.69 11.38
C ASP A 213 -24.45 -31.88 12.36
N ASP A 214 -25.21 -31.77 13.45
CA ASP A 214 -25.75 -32.92 14.19
C ASP A 214 -26.62 -33.77 13.24
N ASP A 215 -26.67 -35.08 13.48
CA ASP A 215 -27.46 -36.12 12.80
C ASP A 215 -26.93 -36.72 11.50
N ARG A 216 -26.11 -37.79 11.58
CA ARG A 216 -26.33 -39.08 10.85
C ARG A 216 -25.77 -40.30 11.62
N PRO A 217 -26.47 -41.45 11.61
CA PRO A 217 -26.21 -42.58 12.51
C PRO A 217 -25.15 -43.56 12.00
N ASP A 218 -24.53 -44.25 12.97
CA ASP A 218 -23.61 -45.38 12.82
C ASP A 218 -24.14 -46.46 11.87
N VAL A 219 -23.28 -46.91 10.94
CA VAL A 219 -23.37 -48.26 10.36
C VAL A 219 -21.98 -48.89 10.35
N SER A 220 -21.88 -49.96 11.12
CA SER A 220 -20.79 -50.90 11.22
C SER A 220 -20.61 -51.72 9.95
N SER A 221 -19.35 -52.02 9.61
CA SER A 221 -19.01 -53.29 8.97
C SER A 221 -17.55 -53.65 9.25
N ASP A 222 -17.44 -54.75 9.99
CA ASP A 222 -16.29 -55.57 10.34
C ASP A 222 -15.79 -56.35 9.12
N ASP A 223 -14.47 -56.48 8.93
CA ASP A 223 -13.83 -57.78 8.65
C ASP A 223 -12.29 -57.71 8.59
N GLY A 224 -11.66 -58.41 9.56
CA GLY A 224 -10.59 -59.41 9.33
C GLY A 224 -9.19 -58.99 8.82
N GLY A 225 -8.19 -58.96 9.73
CA GLY A 225 -6.77 -59.25 9.40
C GLY A 225 -6.44 -60.75 9.51
N PRO A 226 -5.17 -61.21 9.64
CA PRO A 226 -3.83 -60.62 9.35
C PRO A 226 -2.88 -61.72 8.75
N PRO A 227 -1.56 -61.84 9.08
CA PRO A 227 -0.38 -60.93 9.02
C PRO A 227 0.75 -61.48 8.10
N ASP A 228 1.79 -60.69 7.77
CA ASP A 228 3.18 -61.17 7.99
C ASP A 228 4.26 -60.08 7.87
N ALA A 229 5.37 -60.31 8.58
CA ALA A 229 6.45 -59.39 8.92
C ALA A 229 7.70 -59.52 8.04
N SER A 230 8.51 -58.45 7.92
CA SER A 230 9.98 -58.44 8.15
C SER A 230 10.69 -57.14 7.68
N THR A 231 11.20 -56.38 8.66
CA THR A 231 12.58 -55.81 8.81
C THR A 231 13.38 -55.16 7.65
N THR A 232 13.76 -53.90 7.91
CA THR A 232 15.09 -53.22 7.84
C THR A 232 15.77 -52.78 6.53
N ASP A 233 16.29 -51.54 6.64
CA ASP A 233 17.50 -50.94 6.07
C ASP A 233 17.53 -50.34 4.65
N SER A 234 17.33 -49.01 4.65
CA SER A 234 18.31 -47.98 4.29
C SER A 234 18.88 -47.82 2.87
N VAL A 235 18.93 -46.52 2.52
CA VAL A 235 19.80 -45.77 1.61
C VAL A 235 19.36 -45.51 0.15
N SER A 236 19.11 -44.20 -0.06
CA SER A 236 19.46 -43.36 -1.21
C SER A 236 18.73 -43.53 -2.54
N SER A 237 17.90 -42.54 -2.85
CA SER A 237 18.06 -41.59 -3.97
C SER A 237 16.69 -41.00 -4.26
N GLU A 238 16.53 -39.67 -4.15
CA GLU A 238 15.83 -38.85 -5.17
C GLU A 238 15.53 -37.43 -4.66
N GLY A 239 15.65 -36.48 -5.59
CA GLY A 239 14.72 -35.37 -5.69
C GLY A 239 15.07 -34.13 -4.90
N ALA A 240 15.83 -33.24 -5.52
CA ALA A 240 15.97 -31.85 -5.09
C ALA A 240 14.60 -31.18 -4.88
N LYS A 241 14.27 -30.85 -3.63
CA LYS A 241 13.15 -29.96 -3.29
C LYS A 241 13.61 -28.53 -3.50
N THR A 242 13.14 -27.92 -4.58
CA THR A 242 13.15 -26.48 -4.79
C THR A 242 12.21 -25.84 -3.77
N THR A 243 12.79 -25.14 -2.80
CA THR A 243 12.07 -24.30 -1.85
C THR A 243 11.68 -23.00 -2.53
N ASP A 244 10.38 -22.82 -2.74
CA ASP A 244 9.77 -21.56 -3.16
C ASP A 244 9.79 -20.59 -1.97
N LEU A 245 10.52 -19.49 -2.12
CA LEU A 245 10.58 -18.40 -1.14
C LEU A 245 9.70 -17.27 -1.65
N ALA A 246 8.60 -17.05 -0.93
CA ALA A 246 7.68 -15.93 -1.06
C ALA A 246 8.43 -14.59 -1.00
N THR A 247 7.83 -13.55 -1.61
CA THR A 247 8.40 -12.18 -1.75
C THR A 247 7.52 -11.13 -1.08
N ASP A 248 8.00 -10.39 -0.06
CA ASP A 248 7.30 -9.28 0.57
C ASP A 248 8.17 -8.45 1.54
N GLY A 249 8.22 -7.14 1.27
CA GLY A 249 8.25 -6.10 2.29
C GLY A 249 9.43 -5.13 2.43
N THR A 250 9.49 -4.07 1.65
CA THR A 250 9.44 -2.67 2.13
C THR A 250 9.97 -1.72 1.05
N GLY A 251 9.21 -0.64 0.80
CA GLY A 251 9.71 0.61 0.21
C GLY A 251 9.06 1.04 -1.11
N SER A 252 8.36 0.14 -1.81
CA SER A 252 7.41 0.50 -2.87
C SER A 252 6.37 -0.59 -2.84
N GLU A 253 5.41 -0.42 -1.92
CA GLU A 253 4.30 -1.34 -1.76
C GLU A 253 3.33 -1.19 -2.93
N SER A 254 3.71 -1.65 -4.12
CA SER A 254 2.71 -2.20 -5.03
C SER A 254 2.09 -3.35 -4.23
N GLY A 255 0.90 -3.15 -3.68
CA GLY A 255 0.20 -4.24 -3.02
C GLY A 255 0.03 -5.39 -4.03
N PRO A 256 -0.27 -6.61 -3.59
CA PRO A 256 -0.73 -7.62 -4.53
C PRO A 256 -1.87 -7.00 -5.35
N ALA A 257 -1.64 -6.82 -6.66
CA ALA A 257 -2.64 -6.48 -7.67
C ALA A 257 -3.85 -7.42 -7.57
N LEU A 258 -4.83 -7.05 -6.73
CA LEU A 258 -6.18 -7.58 -6.74
C LEU A 258 -6.20 -9.11 -6.91
N ALA A 259 -5.58 -9.83 -5.97
CA ALA A 259 -5.64 -11.29 -5.96
C ALA A 259 -7.09 -11.76 -5.77
N GLU A 260 -7.49 -12.62 -6.68
CA GLU A 260 -8.81 -13.21 -6.82
C GLU A 260 -9.31 -13.89 -5.54
N SER A 261 -10.53 -13.56 -5.15
CA SER A 261 -11.51 -14.55 -4.71
C SER A 261 -12.90 -13.93 -4.85
N ASP A 262 -13.81 -14.67 -5.48
CA ASP A 262 -15.18 -14.33 -5.89
C ASP A 262 -15.77 -13.00 -5.35
N GLY A 263 -15.90 -12.01 -6.25
CA GLY A 263 -16.16 -10.60 -5.95
C GLY A 263 -17.56 -10.25 -5.42
N LEU A 264 -18.32 -11.21 -4.89
CA LEU A 264 -19.64 -11.00 -4.31
C LEU A 264 -19.78 -11.46 -2.85
N ASP A 265 -18.81 -12.23 -2.31
CA ASP A 265 -18.91 -12.79 -0.96
C ASP A 265 -17.95 -12.16 0.07
N ARG A 266 -17.14 -11.16 -0.32
CA ARG A 266 -16.28 -10.44 0.65
C ARG A 266 -16.98 -9.23 1.26
N ASP A 267 -16.93 -9.16 2.59
CA ASP A 267 -17.45 -8.04 3.37
C ASP A 267 -16.55 -6.78 3.36
N ALA A 268 -15.42 -6.79 2.64
CA ALA A 268 -14.52 -5.65 2.50
C ALA A 268 -13.70 -5.64 1.19
N LEU A 269 -13.30 -4.45 0.75
CA LEU A 269 -12.34 -4.20 -0.32
C LEU A 269 -10.94 -3.92 0.27
N PHE A 270 -9.92 -4.56 -0.30
CA PHE A 270 -8.53 -4.44 0.14
C PHE A 270 -7.67 -3.78 -0.94
N ILE A 271 -6.86 -2.79 -0.57
CA ILE A 271 -5.98 -2.07 -1.51
C ILE A 271 -4.63 -1.78 -0.87
N GLY A 272 -3.54 -2.01 -1.59
CA GLY A 272 -2.19 -1.75 -1.09
C GLY A 272 -1.96 -0.29 -0.72
N LEU A 273 -1.24 -0.03 0.37
CA LEU A 273 -0.94 1.34 0.78
C LEU A 273 -0.07 2.06 -0.25
N GLY A 274 0.93 1.38 -0.82
CA GLY A 274 1.82 2.01 -1.80
C GLY A 274 1.16 2.33 -3.14
N ASP A 275 0.04 1.68 -3.50
CA ASP A 275 -0.78 2.06 -4.67
C ASP A 275 -1.34 3.49 -4.54
N ALA A 276 -1.58 3.95 -3.30
CA ALA A 276 -1.95 5.34 -3.04
C ALA A 276 -0.71 6.26 -2.94
N VAL A 277 0.41 5.78 -2.38
CA VAL A 277 1.63 6.58 -2.19
C VAL A 277 2.32 6.89 -3.52
N ILE A 278 2.59 5.88 -4.34
CA ILE A 278 3.43 5.98 -5.55
C ILE A 278 2.93 7.07 -6.52
N PRO A 279 1.68 7.09 -6.98
CA PRO A 279 1.20 8.17 -7.84
C PRO A 279 1.20 9.54 -7.14
N THR A 280 1.03 9.57 -5.82
CA THR A 280 1.04 10.80 -5.01
C THR A 280 2.44 11.42 -4.91
N ILE A 281 3.51 10.64 -5.09
CA ILE A 281 4.88 11.19 -5.19
C ILE A 281 4.96 12.21 -6.32
N LEU A 282 4.39 11.91 -7.49
CA LEU A 282 4.37 12.84 -8.62
C LEU A 282 3.48 14.06 -8.35
N VAL A 283 2.36 13.88 -7.63
CA VAL A 283 1.49 14.99 -7.20
C VAL A 283 2.31 15.99 -6.35
N ALA A 284 3.00 15.53 -5.32
CA ALA A 284 3.82 16.37 -4.44
C ALA A 284 5.09 16.93 -5.14
N SER A 285 5.74 16.12 -5.98
CA SER A 285 6.90 16.54 -6.79
C SER A 285 6.55 17.65 -7.77
N SER A 286 5.38 17.58 -8.41
CA SER A 286 4.92 18.60 -9.36
C SER A 286 4.77 19.98 -8.72
N VAL A 287 4.35 20.04 -7.45
CA VAL A 287 4.22 21.31 -6.71
C VAL A 287 5.59 21.85 -6.29
N THR A 288 6.54 20.96 -6.03
CA THR A 288 7.88 21.33 -5.56
C THR A 288 8.79 21.78 -6.71
N PHE A 289 8.72 21.12 -7.86
CA PHE A 289 9.75 21.23 -8.90
C PHE A 289 9.26 21.81 -10.22
N LEU A 290 7.95 21.93 -10.45
CA LEU A 290 7.42 22.60 -11.63
C LEU A 290 6.94 24.01 -11.24
N ASP A 291 7.53 25.02 -11.86
CA ASP A 291 7.08 26.40 -11.68
C ASP A 291 5.72 26.61 -12.36
N ALA A 292 4.66 26.50 -11.56
CA ALA A 292 3.28 26.62 -12.01
C ALA A 292 2.49 27.49 -11.03
N PRO A 293 1.51 28.29 -11.51
CA PRO A 293 0.68 29.11 -10.63
C PRO A 293 -0.04 28.26 -9.59
N GLN A 294 0.04 28.68 -8.32
CA GLN A 294 -0.73 28.06 -7.23
C GLN A 294 -2.20 28.46 -7.33
N LEU A 295 -3.09 27.49 -7.14
CA LEU A 295 -4.51 27.73 -6.94
C LEU A 295 -4.74 28.16 -5.49
N ALA A 296 -5.60 29.15 -5.28
CA ALA A 296 -5.90 29.69 -3.96
C ALA A 296 -6.78 28.73 -3.12
N VAL A 297 -6.18 27.63 -2.67
CA VAL A 297 -6.80 26.65 -1.76
C VAL A 297 -6.16 26.80 -0.38
N PRO A 298 -6.93 27.07 0.68
CA PRO A 298 -6.37 27.15 2.04
C PRO A 298 -5.68 25.85 2.45
N PHE A 299 -4.53 25.96 3.11
CA PHE A 299 -3.77 24.85 3.73
C PHE A 299 -3.19 23.79 2.79
N VAL A 300 -3.35 23.93 1.47
CA VAL A 300 -2.90 22.94 0.49
C VAL A 300 -2.18 23.67 -0.65
N SER A 301 -0.92 23.31 -0.88
CA SER A 301 -0.17 23.80 -2.04
C SER A 301 -0.64 23.06 -3.29
N LEU A 302 -1.67 23.60 -3.97
CA LEU A 302 -2.26 22.99 -5.16
C LEU A 302 -1.89 23.76 -6.42
N THR A 303 -1.37 23.07 -7.43
CA THR A 303 -1.12 23.62 -8.77
C THR A 303 -1.96 22.89 -9.81
N LEU A 304 -2.14 23.48 -11.00
CA LEU A 304 -2.90 22.82 -12.08
C LEU A 304 -2.27 21.47 -12.53
N PRO A 305 -0.94 21.32 -12.62
CA PRO A 305 -0.30 20.03 -12.88
C PRO A 305 -0.59 18.99 -11.79
N ALA A 306 -0.53 19.38 -10.51
CA ALA A 306 -0.88 18.51 -9.39
C ALA A 306 -2.35 18.07 -9.42
N LEU A 307 -3.26 18.99 -9.72
CA LEU A 307 -4.69 18.69 -9.90
C LEU A 307 -4.92 17.74 -11.08
N GLY A 308 -4.20 17.94 -12.18
CA GLY A 308 -4.21 17.04 -13.32
C GLY A 308 -3.77 15.62 -12.94
N ALA A 309 -2.67 15.50 -12.18
CA ALA A 309 -2.18 14.23 -11.65
C ALA A 309 -3.22 13.55 -10.75
N ILE A 310 -3.84 14.29 -9.82
CA ILE A 310 -4.91 13.82 -8.93
C ILE A 310 -6.10 13.27 -9.75
N ALA A 311 -6.56 14.04 -10.73
CA ALA A 311 -7.67 13.65 -11.60
C ALA A 311 -7.33 12.41 -12.44
N GLY A 312 -6.09 12.34 -12.95
CA GLY A 312 -5.58 11.20 -13.70
C GLY A 312 -5.51 9.92 -12.87
N THR A 313 -4.92 9.97 -11.66
CA THR A 313 -4.89 8.86 -10.71
C THR A 313 -6.30 8.40 -10.34
N THR A 314 -7.20 9.35 -10.07
CA THR A 314 -8.60 9.05 -9.73
C THR A 314 -9.32 8.36 -10.89
N ALA A 315 -9.13 8.83 -12.13
CA ALA A 315 -9.69 8.17 -13.31
C ALA A 315 -9.13 6.75 -13.49
N GLY A 316 -7.82 6.57 -13.32
CA GLY A 316 -7.18 5.25 -13.33
C GLY A 316 -7.75 4.31 -12.28
N LEU A 317 -7.93 4.80 -11.05
CA LEU A 317 -8.52 4.06 -9.93
C LEU A 317 -9.97 3.67 -10.20
N VAL A 318 -10.80 4.59 -10.72
CA VAL A 318 -12.20 4.29 -11.07
C VAL A 318 -12.27 3.22 -12.17
N ILE A 319 -11.38 3.27 -13.16
CA ILE A 319 -11.28 2.23 -14.19
C ILE A 319 -10.89 0.89 -13.56
N LEU A 320 -9.89 0.86 -12.67
CA LEU A 320 -9.48 -0.35 -11.95
C LEU A 320 -10.63 -0.95 -11.15
N LEU A 321 -11.27 -0.16 -10.29
CA LEU A 321 -12.39 -0.63 -9.48
C LEU A 321 -13.53 -1.17 -10.35
N TRP A 322 -13.80 -0.53 -11.48
CA TRP A 322 -14.78 -1.04 -12.44
C TRP A 322 -14.38 -2.40 -13.05
N MET A 323 -13.09 -2.63 -13.31
CA MET A 323 -12.58 -3.91 -13.80
C MET A 323 -12.63 -5.01 -12.73
N VAL A 324 -12.33 -4.64 -11.48
CA VAL A 324 -12.39 -5.53 -10.31
C VAL A 324 -13.82 -5.99 -10.05
N VAL A 325 -14.79 -5.07 -10.07
CA VAL A 325 -16.21 -5.40 -9.93
C VAL A 325 -16.71 -6.31 -11.06
N LYS A 326 -16.01 -6.34 -12.20
CA LYS A 326 -16.28 -7.27 -13.31
C LYS A 326 -15.53 -8.61 -13.19
N GLY A 327 -14.82 -8.86 -12.10
CA GLY A 327 -14.08 -10.09 -11.86
C GLY A 327 -12.88 -10.28 -12.78
N ARG A 328 -12.24 -9.20 -13.24
CA ARG A 328 -11.06 -9.30 -14.11
C ARG A 328 -9.80 -8.86 -13.38
N ALA A 329 -8.86 -9.77 -13.17
CA ALA A 329 -7.52 -9.45 -12.66
C ALA A 329 -6.81 -8.44 -13.59
N HIS A 330 -6.29 -7.35 -13.02
CA HIS A 330 -5.57 -6.30 -13.73
C HIS A 330 -4.42 -5.76 -12.88
N ALA A 331 -3.33 -5.42 -13.55
CA ALA A 331 -2.23 -4.67 -12.96
C ALA A 331 -2.71 -3.28 -12.50
N GLY A 332 -2.54 -2.99 -11.22
CA GLY A 332 -3.01 -1.75 -10.59
C GLY A 332 -2.14 -0.56 -10.98
N LEU A 333 -0.83 -0.66 -10.79
CA LEU A 333 0.07 0.47 -10.97
C LEU A 333 0.09 1.06 -12.39
N PRO A 334 -0.05 0.29 -13.49
CA PRO A 334 -0.15 0.87 -14.83
C PRO A 334 -1.27 1.88 -14.97
N LEU A 335 -2.45 1.61 -14.41
CA LEU A 335 -3.59 2.50 -14.51
C LEU A 335 -3.47 3.69 -13.56
N LEU A 336 -2.98 3.46 -12.34
CA LEU A 336 -2.77 4.53 -11.34
C LEU A 336 -1.63 5.47 -11.75
N ASN A 337 -0.43 4.94 -11.96
CA ASN A 337 0.75 5.72 -12.31
C ASN A 337 0.64 6.29 -13.73
N GLY A 338 0.12 5.52 -14.69
CA GLY A 338 -0.12 6.00 -16.04
C GLY A 338 -1.16 7.14 -16.06
N GLY A 339 -2.22 7.01 -15.26
CA GLY A 339 -3.19 8.07 -15.02
C GLY A 339 -2.54 9.31 -14.41
N ALA A 340 -1.76 9.15 -13.34
CA ALA A 340 -1.03 10.23 -12.68
C ALA A 340 -0.10 10.99 -13.64
N ILE A 341 0.74 10.27 -14.38
CA ILE A 341 1.68 10.84 -15.37
C ILE A 341 0.92 11.55 -16.49
N GLY A 342 -0.09 10.90 -17.08
CA GLY A 342 -0.88 11.48 -18.16
C GLY A 342 -1.61 12.75 -17.72
N GLY A 343 -2.27 12.70 -16.56
CA GLY A 343 -2.96 13.85 -15.97
C GLY A 343 -2.01 14.98 -15.61
N TYR A 344 -0.86 14.67 -15.01
CA TYR A 344 0.21 15.63 -14.71
C TYR A 344 0.68 16.36 -15.97
N LEU A 345 1.03 15.62 -17.02
CA LEU A 345 1.55 16.19 -18.26
C LEU A 345 0.50 17.07 -18.95
N LEU A 346 -0.77 16.66 -18.96
CA LEU A 346 -1.86 17.48 -19.48
C LEU A 346 -2.02 18.78 -18.66
N GLY A 347 -1.96 18.68 -17.33
CA GLY A 347 -2.01 19.86 -16.45
C GLY A 347 -0.82 20.80 -16.65
N ALA A 348 0.39 20.27 -16.83
CA ALA A 348 1.61 21.04 -17.11
C ALA A 348 1.56 21.75 -18.47
N VAL A 349 1.11 21.06 -19.52
CA VAL A 349 0.95 21.70 -20.83
C VAL A 349 -0.15 22.76 -20.78
N ALA A 350 -1.21 22.56 -20.00
CA ALA A 350 -2.26 23.56 -19.81
C ALA A 350 -1.79 24.84 -19.10
N THR A 351 -0.71 24.79 -18.30
CA THR A 351 -0.06 25.99 -17.74
C THR A 351 0.92 26.66 -18.71
N GLY A 352 1.08 26.13 -19.93
CA GLY A 352 2.02 26.62 -20.94
C GLY A 352 3.44 26.05 -20.81
N ALA A 353 3.67 25.07 -19.93
CA ALA A 353 4.96 24.41 -19.82
C ALA A 353 5.22 23.54 -21.06
N SER A 354 6.48 23.47 -21.49
CA SER A 354 6.89 22.52 -22.53
C SER A 354 6.92 21.09 -21.96
N LEU A 355 6.77 20.08 -22.83
CA LEU A 355 6.91 18.68 -22.41
C LEU A 355 8.30 18.38 -21.83
N TRP A 356 9.35 19.02 -22.34
CA TRP A 356 10.73 18.88 -21.82
C TRP A 356 10.82 19.36 -20.38
N SER A 357 10.40 20.60 -20.11
CA SER A 357 10.35 21.14 -18.75
C SER A 357 9.43 20.33 -17.83
N ALA A 358 8.30 19.83 -18.33
CA ALA A 358 7.37 19.02 -17.54
C ALA A 358 7.96 17.65 -17.16
N ILE A 359 8.78 17.05 -18.02
CA ILE A 359 9.48 15.81 -17.70
C ILE A 359 10.74 16.08 -16.85
N GLY A 360 11.15 17.34 -16.68
CA GLY A 360 12.33 17.73 -15.91
C GLY A 360 13.64 17.69 -16.70
N LEU A 361 13.56 17.93 -18.02
CA LEU A 361 14.68 17.90 -18.97
C LEU A 361 14.94 19.25 -19.65
#